data_AF-A0A7C6KS15-F1
#
_entry.id   AF-A0A7C6KS15-F1
#
_cell.length_a   1.000
_cell.length_b   1.000
_cell.length_c   1.000
_cell.angle_alpha   90.00
_cell.angle_beta   90.00
_cell.angle_gamma   90.00
#
_symmetry.space_group_name_H-M   'P 1'
#
loop_
_entity.id
_entity.type
_entity.pdbx_description
1 polymer ?
#
loop_
_entity_poly.entity_id
_entity_poly.type
_entity_poly.pdbx_seq_one_letter_code
_entity_poly.pdbx_strand_id
1 'polypeptide(L)'
;MKERSFDSRVLPCLFTLANLLFGFLAIIFSFEQNLKQATAMVMLSVLMDSLDGKVARRFKANSDFGKELDSLSDVISFGLAPAVLIYVFVYEIHWPYWGILVSAFFAMCGAVRLARFNLLPSTDYFIGVPITFAGGFMALLLLFMDKIPWQAYPAVMILLSLLMISSVHVPKLGK
;
A
#
# COMPACT_ATOMS: atom_id res chain seq x y z
N MET A 1 40.71 -14.18 7.73
CA MET A 1 39.25 -14.39 7.91
C MET A 1 38.62 -13.01 7.99
N LYS A 2 38.10 -12.49 6.86
CA LYS A 2 37.62 -11.10 6.76
C LYS A 2 36.23 -11.06 7.37
N GLU A 3 36.10 -10.48 8.55
CA GLU A 3 34.81 -10.31 9.23
C GLU A 3 33.83 -9.66 8.25
N ARG A 4 32.74 -10.38 8.00
CA ARG A 4 31.67 -10.02 7.08
C ARG A 4 30.90 -8.88 7.73
N SER A 5 31.37 -7.65 7.52
CA SER A 5 30.63 -6.42 7.83
C SER A 5 29.19 -6.62 7.37
N PHE A 6 28.26 -6.71 8.31
CA PHE A 6 26.84 -6.77 8.04
C PHE A 6 26.51 -5.50 7.25
N ASP A 7 26.36 -5.62 5.92
CA ASP A 7 26.20 -4.47 5.05
C ASP A 7 24.90 -3.78 5.47
N SER A 8 25.01 -2.55 5.99
CA SER A 8 23.89 -1.81 6.59
C SER A 8 22.74 -1.55 5.60
N ARG A 9 22.97 -1.84 4.32
CA ARG A 9 22.01 -1.84 3.20
C ARG A 9 21.09 -3.07 3.15
N VAL A 10 21.46 -4.18 3.77
CA VAL A 10 20.63 -5.41 3.80
C VAL A 10 19.46 -5.24 4.76
N LEU A 11 19.63 -4.45 5.82
CA LEU A 11 18.63 -4.30 6.87
C LEU A 11 17.32 -3.66 6.37
N PRO A 12 17.33 -2.53 5.61
CA PRO A 12 16.12 -2.02 4.96
C PRO A 12 15.45 -3.05 4.05
N CYS A 13 16.21 -3.75 3.20
CA CYS A 13 15.64 -4.75 2.30
C CYS A 13 14.92 -5.89 3.03
N LEU A 14 15.40 -6.31 4.20
CA LEU A 14 14.73 -7.34 5.01
C LEU A 14 13.36 -6.87 5.52
N PHE A 15 13.26 -5.60 5.94
CA PHE A 15 11.98 -5.02 6.35
C PHE A 15 11.02 -4.87 5.17
N THR A 16 11.51 -4.49 4.00
CA THR A 16 10.71 -4.44 2.77
C THR A 16 10.22 -5.83 2.36
N LEU A 17 11.06 -6.87 2.47
CA LEU A 17 10.63 -8.24 2.23
C LEU A 17 9.62 -8.73 3.27
N ALA A 18 9.73 -8.28 4.52
CA ALA A 18 8.72 -8.56 5.55
C ALA A 18 7.40 -7.86 5.25
N ASN A 19 7.43 -6.60 4.77
CA ASN A 19 6.26 -5.88 4.26
C ASN A 19 5.57 -6.73 3.17
N LEU A 20 6.31 -7.15 2.15
CA LEU A 20 5.80 -7.99 1.06
C LEU A 20 5.20 -9.31 1.57
N LEU A 21 5.87 -9.98 2.51
CA LEU A 21 5.40 -11.23 3.10
C LEU A 21 4.05 -11.03 3.80
N PHE A 22 3.90 -9.97 4.60
CA PHE A 22 2.63 -9.67 5.26
C PHE A 22 1.53 -9.30 4.27
N GLY A 23 1.85 -8.55 3.21
CA GLY A 23 0.91 -8.29 2.11
C GLY A 23 0.41 -9.58 1.44
N PHE A 24 1.32 -10.51 1.15
CA PHE A 24 0.96 -11.83 0.61
C PHE A 24 0.10 -12.64 1.57
N LEU A 25 0.46 -12.71 2.87
CA LEU A 25 -0.33 -13.41 3.87
C LEU A 25 -1.73 -12.81 4.04
N ALA A 26 -1.86 -11.48 3.93
CA ALA A 26 -3.17 -10.83 3.95
C ALA A 26 -4.09 -11.34 2.82
N ILE A 27 -3.54 -11.54 1.61
CA ILE A 27 -4.30 -12.11 0.48
C ILE A 27 -4.74 -13.53 0.79
N ILE A 28 -3.84 -14.38 1.31
CA ILE A 28 -4.16 -15.76 1.68
C ILE A 28 -5.27 -15.79 2.73
N PHE A 29 -5.13 -15.06 3.83
CA PHE A 29 -6.14 -15.01 4.89
C PHE A 29 -7.47 -14.39 4.42
N SER A 30 -7.46 -13.55 3.38
CA SER A 30 -8.69 -13.06 2.76
C SER A 30 -9.48 -14.22 2.15
N PHE A 31 -8.83 -15.08 1.38
CA PHE A 31 -9.48 -16.26 0.78
C PHE A 31 -9.89 -17.32 1.80
N GLU A 32 -9.18 -17.41 2.94
CA GLU A 32 -9.59 -18.24 4.08
C GLU A 32 -10.77 -17.65 4.88
N GLN A 33 -11.36 -16.54 4.43
CA GLN A 33 -12.48 -15.85 5.09
C GLN A 33 -12.13 -15.36 6.51
N ASN A 34 -10.84 -15.15 6.80
CA ASN A 34 -10.38 -14.69 8.10
C ASN A 34 -10.09 -13.19 8.09
N LEU A 35 -11.17 -12.40 8.23
CA LEU A 35 -11.12 -10.94 8.18
C LEU A 35 -10.10 -10.33 9.15
N LYS A 36 -10.07 -10.82 10.40
CA LYS A 36 -9.22 -10.27 11.47
C LYS A 36 -7.75 -10.47 11.16
N GLN A 37 -7.36 -11.68 10.74
CA GLN A 37 -5.97 -11.96 10.40
C GLN A 37 -5.55 -11.25 9.12
N ALA A 38 -6.40 -11.26 8.09
CA ALA A 38 -6.11 -10.59 6.83
C ALA A 38 -5.89 -9.08 7.03
N THR A 39 -6.76 -8.43 7.80
CA THR A 39 -6.63 -7.00 8.13
C THR A 39 -5.40 -6.73 9.02
N ALA A 40 -5.14 -7.60 10.01
CA ALA A 40 -3.96 -7.48 10.86
C ALA A 40 -2.65 -7.57 10.05
N MET A 41 -2.59 -8.45 9.04
CA MET A 41 -1.43 -8.56 8.16
C MET A 41 -1.21 -7.28 7.33
N VAL A 42 -2.26 -6.66 6.78
CA VAL A 42 -2.12 -5.35 6.10
C VAL A 42 -1.58 -4.30 7.06
N MET A 43 -2.10 -4.25 8.29
CA MET A 43 -1.62 -3.28 9.30
C MET A 43 -0.17 -3.54 9.72
N LEU A 44 0.25 -4.80 9.84
CA LEU A 44 1.65 -5.16 10.09
C LEU A 44 2.56 -4.75 8.93
N SER A 45 2.10 -4.91 7.70
CA SER A 45 2.80 -4.43 6.51
C SER A 45 3.01 -2.90 6.55
N VAL A 46 2.00 -2.10 6.93
CA VAL A 46 2.14 -0.64 7.12
C VAL A 46 3.24 -0.32 8.16
N LEU A 47 3.32 -1.10 9.24
CA LEU A 47 4.34 -0.92 10.26
C LEU A 47 5.74 -1.25 9.72
N MET A 48 5.89 -2.30 8.91
CA MET A 48 7.18 -2.67 8.32
C MET A 48 7.68 -1.63 7.30
N ASP A 49 6.80 -1.14 6.44
CA ASP A 49 7.07 -0.04 5.49
C ASP A 49 7.42 1.29 6.20
N SER A 50 6.82 1.53 7.36
CA SER A 50 7.23 2.67 8.18
C SER A 50 8.63 2.51 8.78
N LEU A 51 9.11 1.27 8.93
CA LEU A 51 10.40 0.95 9.55
C LEU A 51 11.54 0.90 8.52
N ASP A 52 11.39 0.25 7.37
CA ASP A 52 12.43 0.25 6.32
C ASP A 52 12.76 1.68 5.87
N GLY A 53 11.75 2.54 5.65
CA GLY A 53 11.95 3.93 5.26
C GLY A 53 12.64 4.77 6.34
N LYS A 54 12.45 4.45 7.64
CA LYS A 54 13.17 5.11 8.75
C LYS A 54 14.60 4.59 8.88
N VAL A 55 14.80 3.28 8.75
CA VAL A 55 16.11 2.62 8.85
C VAL A 55 16.99 3.04 7.67
N ALA A 56 16.50 3.03 6.43
CA ALA A 56 17.24 3.45 5.25
C ALA A 56 17.76 4.89 5.38
N ARG A 57 16.91 5.81 5.86
CA ARG A 57 17.29 7.21 6.16
C ARG A 57 18.34 7.32 7.27
N ARG A 58 18.19 6.57 8.37
CA ARG A 58 19.10 6.63 9.52
C ARG A 58 20.48 6.09 9.21
N PHE A 59 20.58 5.03 8.41
CA PHE A 59 21.84 4.38 8.06
C PHE A 59 22.46 4.91 6.75
N LYS A 60 21.86 5.93 6.12
CA LYS A 60 22.23 6.44 4.78
C LYS A 60 22.40 5.31 3.76
N ALA A 61 21.60 4.26 3.92
CA ALA A 61 21.72 3.00 3.21
C ALA A 61 20.70 2.92 2.07
N ASN A 62 20.44 4.05 1.41
CA ASN A 62 19.57 4.10 0.24
C ASN A 62 20.30 3.45 -0.94
N SER A 63 19.68 2.42 -1.51
CA SER A 63 20.14 1.77 -2.75
C SER A 63 19.03 1.82 -3.78
N ASP A 64 19.39 1.97 -5.05
CA ASP A 64 18.41 1.98 -6.15
C ASP A 64 17.60 0.68 -6.18
N PHE A 65 18.27 -0.45 -5.90
CA PHE A 65 17.62 -1.75 -5.76
C PHE A 65 16.58 -1.77 -4.63
N GLY A 66 16.92 -1.24 -3.44
CA GLY A 66 15.99 -1.17 -2.31
C GLY A 66 14.77 -0.30 -2.62
N LYS A 67 14.95 0.82 -3.34
CA LYS A 67 13.86 1.70 -3.77
C LYS A 67 12.88 1.00 -4.73
N GLU A 68 13.40 0.24 -5.69
CA GLU A 68 12.56 -0.54 -6.60
C GLU A 68 11.85 -1.70 -5.89
N LEU A 69 12.55 -2.38 -4.97
CA LEU A 69 11.95 -3.44 -4.15
C LEU A 69 10.82 -2.93 -3.26
N ASP A 70 11.00 -1.76 -2.65
CA ASP A 70 10.00 -1.04 -1.86
C ASP A 70 8.74 -0.77 -2.68
N SER A 71 8.94 -0.25 -3.90
CA SER A 71 7.83 0.03 -4.81
C SER A 71 7.06 -1.23 -5.22
N LEU A 72 7.75 -2.34 -5.51
CA LEU A 72 7.09 -3.61 -5.83
C LEU A 72 6.34 -4.18 -4.63
N SER A 73 6.92 -4.08 -3.43
CA SER A 73 6.30 -4.51 -2.18
C SER A 73 5.02 -3.72 -1.90
N ASP A 74 5.07 -2.41 -2.04
CA ASP A 74 3.93 -1.50 -1.81
C ASP A 74 2.74 -1.76 -2.72
N VAL A 75 2.99 -2.06 -4.00
CA VAL A 75 1.92 -2.41 -4.94
C VAL A 75 1.19 -3.67 -4.47
N ILE A 76 1.90 -4.66 -3.94
CA ILE A 76 1.30 -5.91 -3.47
C ILE A 76 0.61 -5.68 -2.13
N SER A 77 1.29 -5.10 -1.16
CA SER A 77 0.81 -4.99 0.22
C SER A 77 -0.27 -3.94 0.42
N PHE A 78 -0.23 -2.83 -0.32
CA PHE A 78 -1.16 -1.71 -0.15
C PHE A 78 -2.07 -1.48 -1.35
N GLY A 79 -1.68 -1.93 -2.55
CA GLY A 79 -2.54 -1.93 -3.73
C GLY A 79 -3.40 -3.19 -3.80
N LEU A 80 -2.74 -4.33 -3.98
CA LEU A 80 -3.41 -5.60 -4.29
C LEU A 80 -4.08 -6.23 -3.07
N ALA A 81 -3.39 -6.32 -1.93
CA ALA A 81 -3.95 -6.99 -0.75
C ALA A 81 -5.24 -6.34 -0.25
N PRO A 82 -5.34 -5.00 -0.10
CA PRO A 82 -6.59 -4.34 0.29
C PRO A 82 -7.67 -4.44 -0.80
N ALA A 83 -7.30 -4.42 -2.08
CA ALA A 83 -8.24 -4.60 -3.19
C ALA A 83 -8.90 -5.98 -3.18
N VAL A 84 -8.12 -7.04 -2.94
CA VAL A 84 -8.61 -8.42 -2.80
C VAL A 84 -9.42 -8.57 -1.52
N LEU A 85 -8.93 -8.02 -0.40
CA LEU A 85 -9.61 -8.06 0.89
C LEU A 85 -11.04 -7.50 0.78
N ILE A 86 -11.21 -6.28 0.23
CA ILE A 86 -12.54 -5.69 0.03
C ILE A 86 -13.37 -6.50 -0.96
N TYR A 87 -12.75 -7.04 -2.01
CA TYR A 87 -13.46 -7.87 -2.97
C TYR A 87 -14.11 -9.08 -2.30
N VAL A 88 -13.33 -9.86 -1.54
CA VAL A 88 -13.80 -11.10 -0.90
C VAL A 88 -14.88 -10.81 0.14
N PHE A 89 -14.69 -9.80 1.00
CA PHE A 89 -15.61 -9.55 2.12
C PHE A 89 -16.82 -8.68 1.78
N VAL A 90 -16.78 -7.89 0.71
CA VAL A 90 -17.86 -6.94 0.36
C VAL A 90 -18.42 -7.22 -1.03
N TYR A 91 -17.56 -7.23 -2.05
CA TYR A 91 -18.04 -7.23 -3.43
C TYR A 91 -18.51 -8.59 -3.91
N GLU A 92 -17.90 -9.67 -3.47
CA GLU A 92 -18.29 -11.04 -3.84
C GLU A 92 -19.77 -11.30 -3.50
N ILE A 93 -20.25 -10.73 -2.39
CA ILE A 93 -21.63 -10.88 -1.91
C ILE A 93 -22.60 -9.96 -2.66
N HIS A 94 -22.24 -8.69 -2.85
CA HIS A 94 -23.16 -7.67 -3.35
C HIS A 94 -23.04 -7.39 -4.84
N TRP A 95 -21.82 -7.28 -5.37
CA TRP A 95 -21.49 -6.85 -6.73
C TRP A 95 -20.25 -7.57 -7.28
N PRO A 96 -20.34 -8.87 -7.62
CA PRO A 96 -19.16 -9.65 -7.99
C PRO A 96 -18.48 -9.11 -9.26
N TYR A 97 -19.24 -8.85 -10.34
CA TYR A 97 -18.66 -8.38 -11.60
C TYR A 97 -18.08 -6.95 -11.52
N TRP A 98 -18.83 -6.02 -10.92
CA TRP A 98 -18.38 -4.63 -10.75
C TRP A 98 -17.26 -4.51 -9.72
N GLY A 99 -17.29 -5.36 -8.69
CA GLY A 99 -16.25 -5.45 -7.67
C GLY A 99 -14.88 -5.76 -8.24
N ILE A 100 -14.80 -6.69 -9.20
CA ILE A 100 -13.55 -7.00 -9.90
C ILE A 100 -12.98 -5.73 -10.55
N LEU A 101 -13.83 -4.98 -11.26
CA LEU A 101 -13.40 -3.75 -11.94
C LEU A 101 -12.94 -2.67 -10.97
N VAL A 102 -13.66 -2.46 -9.87
CA VAL A 102 -13.31 -1.44 -8.85
C VAL A 102 -12.02 -1.82 -8.12
N SER A 103 -11.87 -3.08 -7.71
CA SER A 103 -10.65 -3.58 -7.07
C SER A 103 -9.44 -3.52 -8.01
N ALA A 104 -9.60 -3.93 -9.27
CA ALA A 104 -8.54 -3.82 -10.27
C ALA A 104 -8.16 -2.36 -10.53
N PHE A 105 -9.14 -1.47 -10.62
CA PHE A 105 -8.90 -0.04 -10.80
C PHE A 105 -8.07 0.54 -9.64
N PHE A 106 -8.39 0.21 -8.39
CA PHE A 106 -7.62 0.65 -7.23
C PHE A 106 -6.15 0.18 -7.29
N ALA A 107 -5.91 -1.10 -7.59
CA ALA A 107 -4.57 -1.64 -7.70
C ALA A 107 -3.77 -1.00 -8.85
N MET A 108 -4.40 -0.79 -10.01
CA MET A 108 -3.79 -0.10 -11.16
C MET A 108 -3.45 1.35 -10.84
N CYS A 109 -4.34 2.09 -10.18
CA CYS A 109 -4.10 3.46 -9.74
C CYS A 109 -2.90 3.54 -8.78
N GLY A 110 -2.81 2.59 -7.84
CA GLY A 110 -1.67 2.46 -6.93
C GLY A 110 -0.34 2.25 -7.66
N ALA A 111 -0.31 1.33 -8.64
CA ALA A 111 0.89 1.06 -9.44
C ALA A 111 1.33 2.27 -10.27
N VAL A 112 0.39 2.95 -10.94
CA VAL A 112 0.68 4.18 -11.73
C VAL A 112 1.23 5.28 -10.83
N ARG A 113 0.66 5.44 -9.62
CA ARG A 113 1.13 6.44 -8.66
C ARG A 113 2.58 6.19 -8.25
N LEU A 114 2.95 4.94 -7.95
CA LEU A 114 4.31 4.59 -7.55
C LEU A 114 5.31 4.76 -8.70
N ALA A 115 4.94 4.35 -9.91
CA ALA A 115 5.76 4.58 -11.10
C ALA A 115 6.03 6.08 -11.32
N ARG A 116 5.01 6.94 -11.16
CA ARG A 116 5.19 8.40 -11.23
C ARG A 116 6.12 8.91 -10.14
N PHE A 117 5.94 8.45 -8.90
CA PHE A 117 6.78 8.85 -7.76
C PHE A 117 8.25 8.48 -7.95
N ASN A 118 8.55 7.34 -8.57
CA ASN A 118 9.93 6.93 -8.82
C ASN A 118 10.63 7.75 -9.90
N LEU A 119 9.89 8.25 -10.89
CA LEU A 119 10.40 9.00 -12.04
C LEU A 119 10.47 10.52 -11.84
N LEU A 120 9.68 11.09 -10.92
CA LEU A 120 9.66 12.52 -10.66
C LEU A 120 10.91 12.94 -9.85
N PRO A 121 11.76 13.87 -10.35
CA PRO A 121 12.84 14.43 -9.56
C PRO A 121 12.25 15.16 -8.35
N SER A 122 12.90 15.00 -7.19
CA SER A 122 12.54 15.60 -5.90
C SER A 122 12.38 17.11 -6.02
N THR A 123 11.17 17.55 -6.34
CA THR A 123 10.76 18.95 -6.41
C THR A 123 9.74 19.20 -5.31
N ASP A 124 9.74 20.44 -4.83
CA ASP A 124 9.16 21.01 -3.59
C ASP A 124 7.64 20.80 -3.32
N TYR A 125 7.00 19.80 -3.93
CA TYR A 125 5.55 19.60 -3.89
C TYR A 125 5.19 18.17 -3.43
N PHE A 126 4.24 18.08 -2.49
CA PHE A 126 3.65 16.81 -2.05
C PHE A 126 2.62 16.35 -3.08
N ILE A 127 2.83 15.16 -3.67
CA ILE A 127 2.01 14.63 -4.76
C ILE A 127 1.14 13.48 -4.25
N GLY A 128 -0.18 13.75 -4.16
CA GLY A 128 -1.23 12.74 -3.95
C GLY A 128 -1.18 12.01 -2.60
N VAL A 129 -2.21 11.19 -2.34
CA VAL A 129 -2.32 10.40 -1.10
C VAL A 129 -1.43 9.15 -1.17
N PRO A 130 -0.58 8.86 -0.16
CA PRO A 130 0.18 7.62 -0.02
C PRO A 130 -0.63 6.34 -0.26
N ILE A 131 -0.08 5.39 -1.02
CA ILE A 131 -0.70 4.09 -1.31
C ILE A 131 -0.80 3.29 -0.01
N THR A 132 0.23 3.41 0.84
CA THR A 132 0.28 2.92 2.22
C THR A 132 -0.93 3.41 3.03
N PHE A 133 -1.25 4.71 2.93
CA PHE A 133 -2.42 5.30 3.58
C PHE A 133 -3.74 4.79 2.95
N ALA A 134 -3.84 4.77 1.63
CA ALA A 134 -5.06 4.32 0.94
C ALA A 134 -5.38 2.85 1.26
N GLY A 135 -4.38 1.97 1.16
CA GLY A 135 -4.49 0.55 1.45
C GLY A 135 -4.78 0.27 2.93
N GLY A 136 -4.03 0.90 3.83
CA GLY A 136 -4.25 0.79 5.27
C GLY A 136 -5.63 1.32 5.70
N PHE A 137 -6.09 2.42 5.12
CA PHE A 137 -7.41 2.98 5.41
C PHE A 137 -8.53 2.04 4.95
N MET A 138 -8.44 1.46 3.75
CA MET A 138 -9.43 0.47 3.27
C MET A 138 -9.48 -0.76 4.18
N ALA A 139 -8.32 -1.28 4.59
CA ALA A 139 -8.26 -2.42 5.50
C ALA A 139 -8.86 -2.08 6.87
N LEU A 140 -8.56 -0.89 7.42
CA LEU A 140 -9.13 -0.42 8.68
C LEU A 140 -10.65 -0.24 8.60
N LEU A 141 -11.16 0.31 7.49
CA LEU A 141 -12.59 0.52 7.25
C LEU A 141 -13.37 -0.81 7.29
N LEU A 142 -12.74 -1.90 6.88
CA LEU A 142 -13.35 -3.22 6.86
C LEU A 142 -13.56 -3.81 8.27
N LEU A 143 -12.77 -3.41 9.27
CA LEU A 143 -13.03 -3.80 10.68
C LEU A 143 -14.36 -3.29 11.21
N PHE A 144 -14.95 -2.28 10.56
CA PHE A 144 -16.22 -1.67 10.94
C PHE A 144 -17.36 -2.06 9.99
N MET A 145 -17.22 -3.16 9.24
CA MET A 145 -18.21 -3.59 8.24
C MET A 145 -19.63 -3.78 8.77
N ASP A 146 -19.78 -4.18 10.04
CA ASP A 146 -21.10 -4.35 10.66
C ASP A 146 -21.86 -3.02 10.84
N LYS A 147 -21.17 -1.89 10.81
CA LYS A 147 -21.74 -0.55 11.04
C LYS A 147 -21.83 0.30 9.78
N ILE A 148 -21.14 -0.09 8.71
CA ILE A 148 -20.96 0.71 7.50
C ILE A 148 -21.73 0.06 6.35
N PRO A 149 -22.56 0.82 5.61
CA PRO A 149 -23.25 0.28 4.45
C PRO A 149 -22.26 -0.16 3.37
N TRP A 150 -22.52 -1.29 2.72
CA TRP A 150 -21.60 -1.87 1.73
C TRP A 150 -21.30 -0.92 0.56
N GLN A 151 -22.22 0.01 0.24
CA GLN A 151 -22.07 1.04 -0.79
C GLN A 151 -20.98 2.07 -0.47
N ALA A 152 -20.57 2.20 0.79
CA ALA A 152 -19.48 3.11 1.17
C ALA A 152 -18.12 2.61 0.66
N TYR A 153 -17.89 1.29 0.64
CA TYR A 153 -16.61 0.70 0.19
C TYR A 153 -16.23 1.05 -1.25
N PRO A 154 -17.11 0.87 -2.27
CA PRO A 154 -16.77 1.24 -3.63
C PRO A 154 -16.62 2.76 -3.79
N ALA A 155 -17.44 3.56 -3.09
CA ALA A 155 -17.33 5.02 -3.13
C ALA A 155 -15.97 5.50 -2.57
N VAL A 156 -15.56 4.98 -1.42
CA VAL A 156 -14.27 5.30 -0.79
C VAL A 156 -13.11 4.78 -1.63
N MET A 157 -13.19 3.56 -2.16
CA MET A 157 -12.13 2.97 -2.97
C MET A 157 -11.91 3.75 -4.27
N ILE A 158 -12.98 4.15 -4.96
CA ILE A 158 -12.90 5.01 -6.15
C ILE A 158 -12.34 6.38 -5.77
N LEU A 159 -12.83 6.99 -4.69
CA LEU A 159 -12.34 8.28 -4.21
C LEU A 159 -10.83 8.24 -3.92
N LEU A 160 -10.35 7.22 -3.21
CA LEU A 160 -8.93 7.03 -2.92
C LEU A 160 -8.12 6.76 -4.18
N SER A 161 -8.64 5.98 -5.12
CA SER A 161 -8.02 5.72 -6.43
C SER A 161 -7.80 7.03 -7.20
N LEU A 162 -8.85 7.86 -7.25
CA LEU A 162 -8.79 9.17 -7.87
C LEU A 162 -7.83 10.08 -7.11
N LEU A 163 -7.82 10.09 -5.77
CA LEU A 163 -6.87 10.88 -4.96
C LEU A 163 -5.41 10.43 -5.11
N MET A 164 -5.16 9.14 -5.37
CA MET A 164 -3.83 8.63 -5.67
C MET A 164 -3.31 9.13 -7.02
N ILE A 165 -4.16 9.20 -8.04
CA ILE A 165 -3.81 9.73 -9.37
C ILE A 165 -3.82 11.26 -9.39
N SER A 166 -4.72 11.87 -8.60
CA SER A 166 -4.99 13.29 -8.58
C SER A 166 -3.76 14.03 -8.09
N SER A 167 -3.15 14.74 -9.03
CA SER A 167 -2.14 15.75 -8.78
C SER A 167 -2.83 17.06 -8.41
N VAL A 168 -3.49 17.13 -7.23
CA VAL A 168 -3.93 18.43 -6.69
C VAL A 168 -2.67 19.23 -6.37
N HIS A 169 -2.32 20.11 -7.29
CA HIS A 169 -1.25 21.09 -7.12
C HIS A 169 -1.76 22.15 -6.16
N VAL A 170 -1.19 22.25 -4.96
CA VAL A 170 -1.31 23.48 -4.17
C VAL A 170 -0.19 24.41 -4.64
N PRO A 171 -0.48 25.48 -5.39
CA PRO A 171 0.54 26.46 -5.76
C PRO A 171 1.09 27.11 -4.49
N LYS A 172 2.42 27.30 -4.42
CA LYS A 172 3.07 28.12 -3.40
C LYS A 172 2.43 29.51 -3.45
N LEU A 173 1.60 29.84 -2.46
CA LEU A 173 0.94 31.14 -2.40
C LEU A 173 1.96 32.20 -1.97
N GLY A 174 2.55 32.87 -2.96
CA GLY A 174 3.21 34.15 -2.78
C GLY A 174 4.58 34.14 -2.11
N LYS A 175 5.37 35.15 -2.45
CA LYS A 175 6.61 35.54 -1.79
C LYS A 175 6.36 35.97 -0.34
#